data_AF-A0A819IQV0-F1
#
_entry.id   AF-A0A819IQV0-F1
#
_cell.length_a   1.000
_cell.length_b   1.000
_cell.length_c   1.000
_cell.angle_alpha   90.00
_cell.angle_beta   90.00
_cell.angle_gamma   90.00
#
_symmetry.space_group_name_H-M   'P 1'
#
loop_
_entity.id
_entity.type
_entity.pdbx_description
1 polymer ?
#
loop_
_entity_poly.entity_id
_entity_poly.type
_entity_poly.pdbx_seq_one_letter_code
_entity_poly.pdbx_strand_id
1 'polypeptide(L)'
;MSSSISFITSNKGKPLLVYDGYLYKLNKATEKVKYWTCQERTCNASVHTDSDDQFIKSKGNHGSHLPSPEEIEWRMFKNVVKKRIKEESIAIGLIYDQELARANFSQAGLAVSLSSQEAKSSLNKLRRKTTPILPDSSEFDIPDLYSITIDSRRFLLGDLTYQRKRILIFSTDEQLTVLFKAKQIMMDGTFDACPPYFEQVYTLHCIKHGKSFPCVIALLGGKSTNIYKQLFNELETHATRLQLDFDPTAILSDFEKALFKAVREKFPQATHHACYFHFCQAVYRKIQNLGLATHYRDDEHIRDTCRQLMSLALLPCREVEFAFEEIVSKAPPLLLTLIDYFRNFWFRQMSVGLWNVHNLDIRTNNNAEGWHNRFNRRINKTRPNVWHFISTLKQEEVYFRQQILHMKSGKNKTRSKEVCAMQDRLNALSNRFDNQEIDVQEYLQGLSFFVAKNVKNKNKILYFHGG
;
A
#
# COMPACT_ATOMS: atom_id res chain seq x y z
N MET A 1 39.63 22.07 -30.96
CA MET A 1 38.90 21.26 -29.96
C MET A 1 38.39 20.03 -30.69
N SER A 2 38.72 18.82 -30.22
CA SER A 2 38.26 17.58 -30.87
C SER A 2 36.75 17.45 -30.64
N SER A 3 35.92 17.66 -31.67
CA SER A 3 34.47 17.52 -31.55
C SER A 3 34.13 16.08 -31.20
N SER A 4 33.62 15.86 -29.99
CA SER A 4 33.22 14.53 -29.50
C SER A 4 31.98 14.03 -30.23
N ILE A 5 32.00 12.79 -30.70
CA ILE A 5 30.81 12.10 -31.23
C ILE A 5 29.94 11.57 -30.08
N SER A 6 28.62 11.57 -30.28
CA SER A 6 27.68 10.90 -29.37
C SER A 6 26.55 10.24 -30.15
N PHE A 7 25.84 9.29 -29.52
CA PHE A 7 24.78 8.52 -30.17
C PHE A 7 23.44 8.72 -29.50
N ILE A 8 22.40 8.90 -30.31
CA ILE A 8 21.01 8.97 -29.85
C ILE A 8 20.14 8.03 -30.68
N THR A 9 18.91 7.77 -30.24
CA THR A 9 17.96 6.94 -30.99
C THR A 9 16.90 7.79 -31.68
N SER A 10 16.55 7.40 -32.91
CA SER A 10 15.45 8.00 -33.68
C SER A 10 14.08 7.53 -33.16
N ASN A 11 13.00 8.19 -33.62
CA ASN A 11 11.63 7.78 -33.29
C ASN A 11 11.28 6.34 -33.75
N LYS A 12 12.02 5.79 -34.73
CA LYS A 12 11.86 4.41 -35.21
C LYS A 12 12.85 3.42 -34.55
N GLY A 13 13.56 3.85 -33.50
CA GLY A 13 14.50 2.99 -32.75
C GLY A 13 15.87 2.79 -33.41
N LYS A 14 16.12 3.37 -34.60
CA LYS A 14 17.42 3.30 -35.28
C LYS A 14 18.43 4.28 -34.66
N PRO A 15 19.73 3.93 -34.60
CA PRO A 15 20.77 4.82 -34.08
C PRO A 15 20.96 6.04 -34.99
N LEU A 16 21.27 7.17 -34.37
CA LEU A 16 21.69 8.42 -35.00
C LEU A 16 22.99 8.85 -34.34
N LEU A 17 23.90 9.36 -35.16
CA LEU A 17 25.16 9.95 -34.72
C LEU A 17 24.97 11.46 -34.60
N VAL A 18 25.45 12.02 -33.50
CA VAL A 18 25.57 13.47 -33.26
C VAL A 18 27.05 13.84 -33.39
N TYR A 19 27.35 14.76 -34.29
CA TYR A 19 28.68 15.30 -34.47
C TYR A 19 28.58 16.77 -34.89
N ASP A 20 29.32 17.64 -34.20
CA ASP A 20 29.42 19.07 -34.52
C ASP A 20 28.07 19.83 -34.59
N GLY A 21 27.10 19.44 -33.75
CA GLY A 21 25.75 20.06 -33.75
C GLY A 21 24.82 19.57 -34.88
N TYR A 22 25.23 18.54 -35.62
CA TYR A 22 24.46 17.92 -36.70
C TYR A 22 24.10 16.46 -36.42
N LEU A 23 23.01 16.01 -37.05
CA LEU A 23 22.51 14.64 -36.95
C LEU A 23 22.80 13.85 -38.22
N TYR A 24 23.31 12.62 -38.05
CA TYR A 24 23.60 11.70 -39.13
C TYR A 24 22.85 10.37 -38.94
N LYS A 25 22.36 9.82 -40.04
CA LYS A 25 21.70 8.51 -40.11
C LYS A 25 22.70 7.46 -40.60
N LEU A 26 22.63 6.26 -40.07
CA LEU A 26 23.42 5.14 -40.58
C LEU A 26 22.96 4.81 -42.00
N ASN A 27 23.88 4.91 -42.96
CA ASN A 27 23.64 4.59 -44.37
C ASN A 27 24.09 3.15 -44.68
N LYS A 28 25.33 2.81 -44.31
CA LYS A 28 25.93 1.48 -44.55
C LYS A 28 26.86 1.11 -43.40
N ALA A 29 26.93 -0.17 -43.05
CA ALA A 29 27.94 -0.70 -42.14
C ALA A 29 28.70 -1.83 -42.84
N THR A 30 30.02 -1.85 -42.69
CA THR A 30 30.91 -2.97 -43.04
C THR A 30 31.59 -3.49 -41.77
N GLU A 31 32.31 -4.60 -41.84
CA GLU A 31 33.02 -5.18 -40.69
C GLU A 31 33.98 -4.21 -40.01
N LYS A 32 34.53 -3.24 -40.76
CA LYS A 32 35.54 -2.29 -40.25
C LYS A 32 35.03 -0.87 -40.09
N VAL A 33 33.98 -0.47 -40.81
CA VAL A 33 33.56 0.95 -40.90
C VAL A 33 32.05 1.09 -40.98
N LYS A 34 31.48 1.99 -40.19
CA LYS A 34 30.10 2.47 -40.28
C LYS A 34 30.08 3.84 -40.97
N TYR A 35 29.23 3.97 -41.98
CA TYR A 35 29.06 5.16 -42.82
C TYR A 35 27.76 5.86 -42.45
N TRP A 36 27.87 7.10 -42.00
CA TRP A 36 26.76 7.94 -41.56
C TRP A 36 26.59 9.11 -42.53
N THR A 37 25.38 9.39 -42.97
CA THR A 37 25.06 10.53 -43.85
C THR A 37 24.17 11.52 -43.13
N CYS A 38 24.30 12.81 -43.44
CA CYS A 38 23.48 13.83 -42.81
C CYS A 38 21.98 13.49 -42.93
N GLN A 39 21.23 13.78 -41.88
CA GLN A 39 19.80 13.52 -41.86
C GLN A 39 19.04 14.37 -42.89
N GLU A 40 19.54 15.58 -43.21
CA GLU A 40 18.94 16.51 -44.15
C GLU A 40 19.15 16.04 -45.60
N ARG A 41 18.07 16.05 -46.40
CA ARG A 41 18.06 15.40 -47.73
C ARG A 41 18.94 16.13 -48.74
N THR A 42 19.07 17.44 -48.60
CA THR A 42 19.84 18.31 -49.49
C THR A 42 21.29 18.48 -49.01
N CYS A 43 21.69 17.80 -47.93
CA CYS A 43 23.05 17.86 -47.40
C CYS A 43 23.86 16.62 -47.84
N ASN A 44 25.10 16.86 -48.27
CA ASN A 44 26.02 15.80 -48.71
C ASN A 44 27.06 15.43 -47.63
N ALA A 45 26.95 15.99 -46.42
CA ALA A 45 27.89 15.70 -45.34
C ALA A 45 27.75 14.26 -44.84
N SER A 46 28.88 13.66 -44.47
CA SER A 46 28.97 12.30 -43.97
C SER A 46 30.06 12.17 -42.92
N VAL A 47 29.87 11.21 -42.01
CA VAL A 47 30.81 10.86 -40.95
C VAL A 47 31.04 9.36 -40.97
N HIS A 48 32.27 8.94 -40.74
CA HIS A 48 32.68 7.55 -40.71
C HIS A 48 33.15 7.21 -39.30
N THR A 49 32.63 6.13 -38.74
CA THR A 49 33.11 5.55 -37.48
C THR A 49 33.62 4.14 -37.72
N ASP A 50 34.45 3.62 -36.83
CA ASP A 50 34.85 2.20 -36.87
C ASP A 50 33.73 1.28 -36.35
N SER A 51 34.02 -0.02 -36.25
CA SER A 51 33.11 -1.01 -35.68
C SER A 51 32.76 -0.72 -34.21
N ASP A 52 33.69 -0.11 -33.48
CA ASP A 52 33.61 0.22 -32.04
C ASP A 52 33.11 1.65 -31.79
N ASP A 53 32.48 2.25 -32.80
CA ASP A 53 31.84 3.56 -32.75
C ASP A 53 32.80 4.72 -32.43
N GLN A 54 34.10 4.58 -32.75
CA GLN A 54 35.09 5.65 -32.69
C GLN A 54 35.14 6.46 -33.99
N PHE A 55 35.39 7.76 -33.88
CA PHE A 55 35.46 8.65 -35.02
C PHE A 55 36.67 8.31 -35.91
N ILE A 56 36.42 8.13 -37.22
CA ILE A 56 37.49 7.98 -38.22
C ILE A 56 37.69 9.28 -38.99
N LYS A 57 36.63 9.79 -39.65
CA LYS A 57 36.68 10.99 -40.48
C LYS A 57 35.30 11.54 -40.82
N SER A 58 35.25 12.83 -41.18
CA SER A 58 34.09 13.49 -41.77
C SER A 58 34.38 13.94 -43.21
N LYS A 59 33.34 14.08 -44.03
CA LYS A 59 33.39 14.53 -45.43
C LYS A 59 32.17 15.39 -45.78
N GLY A 60 32.30 16.29 -46.74
CA GLY A 60 31.22 17.18 -47.20
C GLY A 60 31.05 18.41 -46.30
N ASN A 61 30.12 19.30 -46.64
CA ASN A 61 29.85 20.52 -45.88
C ASN A 61 28.36 20.67 -45.58
N HIS A 62 28.05 21.47 -44.55
CA HIS A 62 26.68 21.78 -44.14
C HIS A 62 26.20 23.12 -44.71
N GLY A 63 26.64 23.51 -45.91
CA GLY A 63 26.30 24.82 -46.48
C GLY A 63 24.80 25.02 -46.77
N SER A 64 24.03 23.94 -46.83
CA SER A 64 22.58 23.97 -47.11
C SER A 64 21.70 24.10 -45.87
N HIS A 65 22.24 24.01 -44.64
CA HIS A 65 21.46 24.18 -43.41
C HIS A 65 22.33 24.46 -42.18
N LEU A 66 21.76 25.18 -41.22
CA LEU A 66 22.41 25.46 -39.94
C LEU A 66 22.38 24.23 -39.01
N PRO A 67 23.30 24.15 -38.03
CA PRO A 67 23.19 23.17 -36.96
C PRO A 67 21.96 23.48 -36.10
N SER A 68 21.37 22.45 -35.49
CA SER A 68 20.24 22.62 -34.55
C SER A 68 20.52 21.91 -33.23
N PRO A 69 21.37 22.50 -32.38
CA PRO A 69 21.63 21.98 -31.04
C PRO A 69 20.36 21.80 -30.21
N GLU A 70 19.37 22.70 -30.36
CA GLU A 70 18.11 22.67 -29.62
C GLU A 70 17.27 21.44 -29.97
N GLU A 71 17.25 21.04 -31.25
CA GLU A 71 16.57 19.82 -31.67
C GLU A 71 17.26 18.57 -31.11
N ILE A 72 18.60 18.59 -31.06
CA ILE A 72 19.40 17.51 -30.48
C ILE A 72 19.11 17.38 -28.97
N GLU A 73 19.16 18.48 -28.23
CA GLU A 73 18.81 18.54 -26.80
C GLU A 73 17.41 17.97 -26.55
N TRP A 74 16.42 18.39 -27.34
CA TRP A 74 15.06 17.91 -27.23
C TRP A 74 14.90 16.41 -27.52
N ARG A 75 15.62 15.89 -28.51
CA ARG A 75 15.61 14.46 -28.83
C ARG A 75 16.28 13.63 -27.74
N MET A 76 17.38 14.12 -27.16
CA MET A 76 18.04 13.47 -26.02
C MET A 76 17.10 13.40 -24.82
N PHE A 77 16.48 14.53 -24.46
CA PHE A 77 15.46 14.59 -23.41
C PHE A 77 14.32 13.58 -23.65
N LYS A 78 13.75 13.57 -24.86
CA LYS A 78 12.70 12.60 -25.22
C LYS A 78 13.16 11.16 -25.06
N ASN A 79 14.41 10.83 -25.38
CA ASN A 79 14.91 9.46 -25.22
C ASN A 79 15.04 9.05 -23.75
N VAL A 80 15.48 9.97 -22.88
CA VAL A 80 15.51 9.74 -21.42
C VAL A 80 14.09 9.55 -20.87
N VAL A 81 13.16 10.45 -21.22
CA VAL A 81 11.76 10.35 -20.78
C VAL A 81 11.10 9.06 -21.31
N LYS A 82 11.33 8.70 -22.57
CA LYS A 82 10.82 7.44 -23.16
C LYS A 82 11.38 6.21 -22.45
N LYS A 83 12.66 6.23 -22.07
CA LYS A 83 13.29 5.16 -21.30
C LYS A 83 12.63 5.02 -19.92
N ARG A 84 12.51 6.12 -19.17
CA ARG A 84 11.85 6.14 -17.87
C ARG A 84 10.39 5.71 -17.94
N ILE A 85 9.64 6.07 -19.00
CA ILE A 85 8.24 5.64 -19.17
C ILE A 85 8.11 4.12 -19.35
N LYS A 86 9.11 3.47 -19.95
CA LYS A 86 9.14 2.01 -20.10
C LYS A 86 9.52 1.30 -18.80
N GLU A 87 10.34 1.93 -17.96
CA GLU A 87 10.93 1.33 -16.77
C GLU A 87 10.16 1.69 -15.48
N GLU A 88 9.44 2.82 -15.47
CA GLU A 88 8.75 3.36 -14.30
C GLU A 88 7.25 3.47 -14.55
N SER A 89 6.46 3.33 -13.48
CA SER A 89 4.99 3.37 -13.54
C SER A 89 4.36 4.60 -12.87
N ILE A 90 5.15 5.61 -12.52
CA ILE A 90 4.62 6.88 -12.01
C ILE A 90 3.92 7.69 -13.12
N ALA A 91 3.19 8.74 -12.77
CA ALA A 91 2.47 9.58 -13.73
C ALA A 91 3.43 10.14 -14.81
N ILE A 92 3.06 10.04 -16.09
CA ILE A 92 3.89 10.54 -17.20
C ILE A 92 4.21 12.02 -17.02
N GLY A 93 3.23 12.80 -16.54
CA GLY A 93 3.43 14.22 -16.20
C GLY A 93 4.56 14.39 -15.19
N LEU A 94 4.60 13.58 -14.13
CA LEU A 94 5.64 13.65 -13.11
C LEU A 94 7.03 13.25 -13.66
N ILE A 95 7.12 12.21 -14.49
CA ILE A 95 8.39 11.86 -15.17
C ILE A 95 8.87 13.03 -16.02
N TYR A 96 7.97 13.61 -16.79
CA TYR A 96 8.24 14.73 -17.67
C TYR A 96 8.73 15.95 -16.88
N ASP A 97 8.03 16.33 -15.81
CA ASP A 97 8.35 17.50 -14.99
C ASP A 97 9.67 17.29 -14.22
N GLN A 98 9.95 16.08 -13.73
CA GLN A 98 11.22 15.73 -13.07
C GLN A 98 12.40 15.81 -14.03
N GLU A 99 12.28 15.23 -15.23
CA GLU A 99 13.36 15.33 -16.21
C GLU A 99 13.51 16.75 -16.74
N LEU A 100 12.42 17.50 -16.88
CA LEU A 100 12.48 18.90 -17.31
C LEU A 100 13.21 19.76 -16.28
N ALA A 101 13.00 19.52 -14.99
CA ALA A 101 13.71 20.18 -13.90
C ALA A 101 15.19 19.77 -13.80
N ARG A 102 15.56 18.59 -14.30
CA ARG A 102 16.96 18.10 -14.35
C ARG A 102 17.69 18.50 -15.63
N ALA A 103 16.95 18.80 -16.69
CA ALA A 103 17.52 19.13 -17.98
C ALA A 103 18.04 20.58 -17.97
N ASN A 104 19.31 20.76 -18.32
CA ASN A 104 19.90 22.07 -18.58
C ASN A 104 19.55 22.51 -20.01
N PHE A 105 18.29 22.87 -20.24
CA PHE A 105 17.87 23.42 -21.53
C PHE A 105 18.35 24.87 -21.69
N SER A 106 18.74 25.23 -22.91
CA SER A 106 18.82 26.64 -23.32
C SER A 106 17.42 27.29 -23.28
N GLN A 107 17.35 28.63 -23.23
CA GLN A 107 16.04 29.34 -23.28
C GLN A 107 15.24 28.98 -24.55
N ALA A 108 15.91 28.75 -25.68
CA ALA A 108 15.30 28.28 -26.91
C ALA A 108 14.82 26.81 -26.82
N GLY A 109 15.58 25.94 -26.16
CA GLY A 109 15.18 24.54 -25.89
C GLY A 109 13.92 24.42 -25.02
N LEU A 110 13.75 25.33 -24.05
CA LEU A 110 12.52 25.42 -23.25
C LEU A 110 11.29 25.79 -24.10
N ALA A 111 11.43 26.70 -25.06
CA ALA A 111 10.35 27.08 -25.98
C ALA A 111 9.88 25.90 -26.86
N VAL A 112 10.81 25.05 -27.31
CA VAL A 112 10.50 23.81 -28.04
C VAL A 112 9.75 22.79 -27.16
N SER A 113 10.09 22.72 -25.87
CA SER A 113 9.45 21.84 -24.87
C SER A 113 8.01 22.25 -24.50
N LEU A 114 7.68 23.55 -24.57
CA LEU A 114 6.37 24.07 -24.16
C LEU A 114 5.20 23.66 -25.08
N SER A 115 5.47 23.03 -26.24
CA SER A 115 4.47 22.35 -27.09
C SER A 115 3.86 21.06 -26.47
N SER A 116 3.88 20.94 -25.14
CA SER A 116 3.85 19.67 -24.39
C SER A 116 2.55 18.85 -24.44
N GLN A 117 1.44 19.34 -25.00
CA GLN A 117 0.21 18.55 -25.14
C GLN A 117 0.38 17.39 -26.14
N GLU A 118 1.04 17.63 -27.27
CA GLU A 118 1.30 16.61 -28.30
C GLU A 118 2.39 15.62 -27.86
N ALA A 119 3.39 16.11 -27.12
CA ALA A 119 4.43 15.30 -26.51
C ALA A 119 3.81 14.34 -25.47
N LYS A 120 2.99 14.85 -24.54
CA LYS A 120 2.29 14.03 -23.54
C LYS A 120 1.35 13.00 -24.19
N SER A 121 0.66 13.34 -25.28
CA SER A 121 -0.18 12.40 -26.03
C SER A 121 0.64 11.26 -26.66
N SER A 122 1.77 11.59 -27.29
CA SER A 122 2.68 10.62 -27.90
C SER A 122 3.36 9.71 -26.87
N LEU A 123 3.70 10.25 -25.70
CA LEU A 123 4.27 9.50 -24.58
C LEU A 123 3.24 8.57 -23.92
N ASN A 124 1.98 9.01 -23.81
CA ASN A 124 0.87 8.14 -23.41
C ASN A 124 0.65 6.99 -24.42
N LYS A 125 0.71 7.26 -25.73
CA LYS A 125 0.66 6.23 -26.76
C LYS A 125 1.83 5.25 -26.65
N LEU A 126 3.03 5.72 -26.32
CA LEU A 126 4.19 4.85 -26.10
C LEU A 126 4.00 3.96 -24.88
N ARG A 127 3.54 4.51 -23.74
CA ARG A 127 3.23 3.70 -22.56
C ARG A 127 2.17 2.64 -22.89
N ARG A 128 1.11 2.99 -23.62
CA ARG A 128 0.10 2.00 -24.06
C ARG A 128 0.66 0.87 -24.94
N LYS A 129 1.75 1.10 -25.67
CA LYS A 129 2.42 0.07 -26.49
C LYS A 129 3.34 -0.85 -25.68
N THR A 130 3.82 -0.40 -24.51
CA THR A 130 4.78 -1.15 -23.68
C THR A 130 4.17 -1.66 -22.37
N THR A 131 3.08 -1.07 -21.91
CA THR A 131 2.28 -1.60 -20.82
C THR A 131 1.50 -2.81 -21.35
N PRO A 132 1.48 -3.94 -20.62
CA PRO A 132 0.70 -5.09 -21.01
C PRO A 132 -0.77 -4.70 -21.20
N ILE A 133 -1.45 -5.44 -22.07
CA ILE A 133 -2.88 -5.26 -22.30
C ILE A 133 -3.59 -5.29 -20.93
N LEU A 134 -4.52 -4.36 -20.73
CA LEU A 134 -5.31 -4.36 -19.50
C LEU A 134 -6.14 -5.64 -19.48
N PRO A 135 -6.06 -6.43 -18.40
CA PRO A 135 -6.90 -7.61 -18.28
C PRO A 135 -8.37 -7.24 -18.36
N ASP A 136 -9.15 -8.07 -19.04
CA ASP A 136 -10.61 -8.03 -19.11
C ASP A 136 -11.27 -8.98 -18.10
N SER A 137 -10.48 -9.82 -17.44
CA SER A 137 -10.88 -10.74 -16.39
C SER A 137 -9.80 -10.86 -15.30
N SER A 138 -10.06 -11.67 -14.27
CA SER A 138 -9.03 -12.05 -13.29
C SER A 138 -7.99 -13.03 -13.84
N GLU A 139 -8.23 -13.65 -15.00
CA GLU A 139 -7.36 -14.63 -15.62
C GLU A 139 -6.47 -13.92 -16.65
N PHE A 140 -5.24 -13.60 -16.25
CA PHE A 140 -4.26 -12.91 -17.08
C PHE A 140 -2.84 -13.25 -16.64
N ASP A 141 -1.90 -13.33 -17.56
CA ASP A 141 -0.51 -13.57 -17.20
C ASP A 141 0.12 -12.34 -16.56
N ILE A 142 0.90 -12.53 -15.49
CA ILE A 142 1.70 -11.47 -14.88
C ILE A 142 3.05 -11.45 -15.57
N PRO A 143 3.40 -10.40 -16.34
CA PRO A 143 4.70 -10.33 -16.97
C PRO A 143 5.81 -10.25 -15.94
N ASP A 144 7.01 -10.72 -16.28
CA ASP A 144 8.18 -10.74 -15.39
C ASP A 144 8.48 -9.38 -14.76
N LEU A 145 8.29 -8.29 -15.53
CA LEU A 145 8.46 -6.94 -15.01
C LEU A 145 7.56 -6.65 -13.80
N TYR A 146 6.42 -7.31 -13.63
CA TYR A 146 5.51 -7.14 -12.49
C TYR A 146 5.67 -8.21 -11.41
N SER A 147 6.45 -9.27 -11.65
CA SER A 147 6.74 -10.32 -10.68
C SER A 147 8.00 -10.04 -9.83
N ILE A 148 8.79 -9.03 -10.18
CA ILE A 148 10.01 -8.62 -9.48
C ILE A 148 9.91 -7.24 -8.82
N THR A 149 10.80 -6.89 -7.89
CA THR A 149 10.91 -5.54 -7.30
C THR A 149 11.54 -4.55 -8.29
N ILE A 150 11.80 -3.30 -7.86
CA ILE A 150 12.54 -2.30 -8.68
C ILE A 150 14.00 -2.73 -8.86
N ASP A 151 14.58 -3.40 -7.87
CA ASP A 151 15.94 -3.93 -7.88
C ASP A 151 16.00 -5.43 -8.21
N SER A 152 15.04 -5.91 -9.01
CA SER A 152 15.05 -7.25 -9.63
C SER A 152 15.06 -8.45 -8.67
N ARG A 153 14.55 -8.29 -7.43
CA ARG A 153 14.31 -9.40 -6.50
C ARG A 153 12.92 -9.98 -6.72
N ARG A 154 12.72 -11.24 -6.37
CA ARG A 154 11.39 -11.88 -6.41
C ARG A 154 10.39 -11.09 -5.57
N PHE A 155 9.21 -10.82 -6.13
CA PHE A 155 8.18 -10.01 -5.48
C PHE A 155 6.78 -10.63 -5.52
N LEU A 156 6.39 -11.24 -6.65
CA LEU A 156 5.22 -12.11 -6.70
C LEU A 156 5.61 -13.44 -6.08
N LEU A 157 5.02 -13.76 -4.94
CA LEU A 157 5.30 -14.99 -4.19
C LEU A 157 4.35 -16.12 -4.54
N GLY A 158 3.08 -15.80 -4.82
CA GLY A 158 2.05 -16.76 -5.12
C GLY A 158 1.06 -16.22 -6.13
N ASP A 159 0.68 -17.07 -7.07
CA ASP A 159 -0.37 -16.87 -8.04
C ASP A 159 -1.21 -18.14 -8.09
N LEU A 160 -2.31 -18.12 -7.33
CA LEU A 160 -3.12 -19.31 -7.05
C LEU A 160 -4.54 -19.08 -7.55
N THR A 161 -5.21 -20.14 -7.94
CA THR A 161 -6.64 -20.09 -8.26
C THR A 161 -7.39 -21.15 -7.46
N TYR A 162 -8.37 -20.72 -6.67
CA TYR A 162 -9.23 -21.60 -5.89
C TYR A 162 -10.69 -21.32 -6.22
N GLN A 163 -11.43 -22.32 -6.70
CA GLN A 163 -12.84 -22.19 -7.10
C GLN A 163 -13.10 -20.97 -8.01
N ARG A 164 -12.27 -20.79 -9.06
CA ARG A 164 -12.32 -19.65 -10.00
C ARG A 164 -12.07 -18.27 -9.36
N LYS A 165 -11.59 -18.22 -8.12
CA LYS A 165 -11.15 -16.99 -7.45
C LYS A 165 -9.63 -16.99 -7.40
N ARG A 166 -9.01 -16.04 -8.10
CA ARG A 166 -7.56 -15.86 -8.13
C ARG A 166 -7.05 -15.17 -6.87
N ILE A 167 -5.87 -15.56 -6.43
CA ILE A 167 -5.15 -15.01 -5.28
C ILE A 167 -3.75 -14.65 -5.76
N LEU A 168 -3.39 -13.37 -5.67
CA LEU A 168 -2.04 -12.89 -5.96
C LEU A 168 -1.38 -12.41 -4.68
N ILE A 169 -0.16 -12.86 -4.39
CA ILE A 169 0.52 -12.57 -3.12
C ILE A 169 1.85 -11.87 -3.43
N PHE A 170 2.01 -10.66 -2.91
CA PHE A 170 3.20 -9.84 -3.11
C PHE A 170 3.94 -9.63 -1.78
N SER A 171 5.21 -10.03 -1.76
CA SER A 171 6.15 -9.79 -0.65
C SER A 171 7.57 -10.16 -1.08
N THR A 172 8.56 -9.82 -0.26
CA THR A 172 9.95 -10.20 -0.42
C THR A 172 10.39 -11.09 0.74
N ASP A 173 11.47 -11.85 0.56
CA ASP A 173 12.03 -12.69 1.62
C ASP A 173 12.40 -11.89 2.88
N GLU A 174 12.82 -10.63 2.74
CA GLU A 174 13.09 -9.72 3.87
C GLU A 174 11.79 -9.34 4.61
N GLN A 175 10.72 -9.01 3.87
CA GLN A 175 9.41 -8.72 4.46
C GLN A 175 8.83 -9.94 5.18
N LEU A 176 8.90 -11.12 4.55
CA LEU A 176 8.47 -12.38 5.17
C LEU A 176 9.26 -12.70 6.44
N THR A 177 10.59 -12.51 6.42
CA THR A 177 11.43 -12.72 7.61
C THR A 177 10.98 -11.83 8.77
N VAL A 178 10.60 -10.58 8.49
CA VAL A 178 10.06 -9.67 9.51
C VAL A 178 8.68 -10.13 10.00
N LEU A 179 7.82 -10.64 9.11
CA LEU A 179 6.49 -11.14 9.48
C LEU A 179 6.58 -12.40 10.35
N PHE A 180 7.32 -13.41 9.91
CA PHE A 180 7.37 -14.72 10.57
C PHE A 180 8.06 -14.66 11.94
N LYS A 181 8.99 -13.70 12.14
CA LYS A 181 9.59 -13.43 13.46
C LYS A 181 8.72 -12.59 14.38
N ALA A 182 7.59 -12.05 13.90
CA ALA A 182 6.74 -11.19 14.70
C ALA A 182 5.81 -12.02 15.60
N LYS A 183 5.84 -11.75 16.91
CA LYS A 183 4.91 -12.36 17.88
C LYS A 183 3.46 -11.90 17.69
N GLN A 184 3.28 -10.66 17.24
CA GLN A 184 1.98 -10.06 17.04
C GLN A 184 1.87 -9.58 15.60
N ILE A 185 0.81 -10.02 14.92
CA ILE A 185 0.52 -9.61 13.55
C ILE A 185 -0.88 -9.03 13.46
N MET A 186 -1.05 -8.12 12.52
CA MET A 186 -2.32 -7.47 12.28
C MET A 186 -2.73 -7.70 10.83
N MET A 187 -3.99 -8.07 10.62
CA MET A 187 -4.51 -8.40 9.31
C MET A 187 -5.69 -7.48 8.96
N ASP A 188 -5.63 -6.86 7.79
CA ASP A 188 -6.63 -5.86 7.37
C ASP A 188 -6.94 -5.96 5.87
N GLY A 189 -8.23 -5.76 5.55
CA GLY A 189 -8.76 -5.77 4.20
C GLY A 189 -9.23 -4.37 3.77
N THR A 190 -8.77 -3.89 2.61
CA THR A 190 -9.17 -2.58 2.06
C THR A 190 -9.79 -2.70 0.66
N PHE A 191 -10.75 -1.82 0.37
CA PHE A 191 -11.60 -1.87 -0.83
C PHE A 191 -11.30 -0.77 -1.86
N ASP A 192 -10.98 0.45 -1.41
CA ASP A 192 -10.88 1.62 -2.30
C ASP A 192 -9.79 1.46 -3.38
N ALA A 193 -8.66 0.86 -2.98
CA ALA A 193 -7.51 0.59 -3.83
C ALA A 193 -7.56 -0.76 -4.55
N CYS A 194 -8.64 -1.54 -4.37
CA CYS A 194 -8.73 -2.87 -4.95
C CYS A 194 -8.87 -2.81 -6.47
N PRO A 195 -7.94 -3.43 -7.23
CA PRO A 195 -8.07 -3.53 -8.67
C PRO A 195 -9.37 -4.24 -9.10
N PRO A 196 -9.83 -4.01 -10.35
CA PRO A 196 -10.90 -4.80 -10.94
C PRO A 196 -10.63 -6.31 -10.83
N TYR A 197 -11.71 -7.10 -10.79
CA TYR A 197 -11.70 -8.58 -10.72
C TYR A 197 -11.23 -9.20 -9.40
N PHE A 198 -10.85 -8.38 -8.41
CA PHE A 198 -10.62 -8.82 -7.04
C PHE A 198 -11.64 -8.20 -6.08
N GLU A 199 -11.97 -8.91 -5.00
CA GLU A 199 -12.94 -8.47 -4.01
C GLU A 199 -12.31 -7.61 -2.91
N GLN A 200 -11.01 -7.80 -2.63
CA GLN A 200 -10.27 -7.01 -1.65
C GLN A 200 -8.75 -7.05 -1.86
N VAL A 201 -8.09 -5.99 -1.36
CA VAL A 201 -6.65 -6.01 -1.06
C VAL A 201 -6.52 -6.38 0.41
N TYR A 202 -5.87 -7.50 0.68
CA TYR A 202 -5.66 -8.01 2.02
C TYR A 202 -4.20 -7.84 2.44
N THR A 203 -3.96 -7.39 3.66
CA THR A 203 -2.62 -7.02 4.11
C THR A 203 -2.31 -7.63 5.47
N LEU A 204 -1.10 -8.19 5.61
CA LEU A 204 -0.57 -8.66 6.89
C LEU A 204 0.57 -7.74 7.30
N HIS A 205 0.45 -7.22 8.52
CA HIS A 205 1.36 -6.23 9.08
C HIS A 205 2.06 -6.77 10.31
N CYS A 206 3.36 -6.50 10.40
CA CYS A 206 4.08 -6.55 11.66
C CYS A 206 3.99 -5.16 12.32
N ILE A 207 3.83 -5.13 13.66
CA ILE A 207 3.97 -3.89 14.41
C ILE A 207 5.28 -3.93 15.19
N LYS A 208 6.14 -2.96 14.94
CA LYS A 208 7.43 -2.82 15.61
C LYS A 208 7.66 -1.37 16.02
N HIS A 209 8.02 -1.14 17.28
CA HIS A 209 8.18 0.20 17.88
C HIS A 209 7.00 1.15 17.60
N GLY A 210 5.78 0.61 17.64
CA GLY A 210 4.57 1.38 17.40
C GLY A 210 4.33 1.85 15.97
N LYS A 211 5.02 1.28 14.99
CA LYS A 211 4.75 1.46 13.56
C LYS A 211 4.27 0.15 12.94
N SER A 212 3.31 0.25 12.03
CA SER A 212 2.87 -0.85 11.18
C SER A 212 3.73 -0.94 9.93
N PHE A 213 4.10 -2.17 9.59
CA PHE A 213 4.88 -2.52 8.42
C PHE A 213 4.10 -3.53 7.59
N PRO A 214 3.66 -3.19 6.36
CA PRO A 214 3.02 -4.16 5.48
C PRO A 214 4.07 -5.17 5.01
N CYS A 215 3.98 -6.40 5.52
CA CYS A 215 4.90 -7.45 5.15
C CYS A 215 4.35 -8.26 3.97
N VAL A 216 3.04 -8.50 3.93
CA VAL A 216 2.39 -9.21 2.81
C VAL A 216 1.22 -8.38 2.33
N ILE A 217 1.10 -8.24 1.01
CA ILE A 217 -0.04 -7.61 0.36
C ILE A 217 -0.58 -8.60 -0.67
N ALA A 218 -1.84 -8.99 -0.52
CA ALA A 218 -2.50 -9.96 -1.38
C ALA A 218 -3.74 -9.35 -2.07
N LEU A 219 -3.97 -9.74 -3.33
CA LEU A 219 -5.23 -9.51 -4.02
C LEU A 219 -6.06 -10.78 -3.91
N LEU A 220 -7.21 -10.70 -3.23
CA LEU A 220 -8.07 -11.86 -3.01
C LEU A 220 -9.32 -11.79 -3.89
N GLY A 221 -9.55 -12.83 -4.69
CA GLY A 221 -10.75 -12.97 -5.52
C GLY A 221 -12.01 -13.32 -4.73
N GLY A 222 -11.92 -13.57 -3.42
CA GLY A 222 -13.04 -13.89 -2.55
C GLY A 222 -12.73 -13.65 -1.07
N LYS A 223 -13.74 -13.79 -0.22
CA LYS A 223 -13.64 -13.64 1.25
C LYS A 223 -14.12 -14.87 2.02
N SER A 224 -14.08 -16.04 1.39
CA SER A 224 -14.47 -17.27 2.07
C SER A 224 -13.33 -17.77 2.97
N THR A 225 -13.68 -18.57 3.98
CA THR A 225 -12.70 -19.21 4.88
C THR A 225 -11.59 -19.90 4.10
N ASN A 226 -11.95 -20.61 3.02
CA ASN A 226 -10.99 -21.36 2.22
C ASN A 226 -10.05 -20.44 1.43
N ILE A 227 -10.48 -19.26 0.99
CA ILE A 227 -9.59 -18.28 0.34
C ILE A 227 -8.50 -17.81 1.31
N TYR A 228 -8.87 -17.47 2.55
CA TYR A 228 -7.87 -17.14 3.57
C TYR A 228 -6.94 -18.32 3.88
N LYS A 229 -7.47 -19.53 3.96
CA LYS A 229 -6.64 -20.73 4.16
C LYS A 229 -5.64 -20.94 3.04
N GLN A 230 -6.02 -20.69 1.78
CA GLN A 230 -5.06 -20.76 0.65
C GLN A 230 -3.97 -19.71 0.78
N LEU A 231 -4.31 -18.47 1.18
CA LEU A 231 -3.30 -17.45 1.49
C LEU A 231 -2.34 -17.93 2.59
N PHE A 232 -2.85 -18.49 3.69
CA PHE A 232 -2.00 -18.96 4.80
C PHE A 232 -1.15 -20.18 4.42
N ASN A 233 -1.69 -21.14 3.65
CA ASN A 233 -0.95 -22.29 3.12
C ASN A 233 0.26 -21.85 2.29
N GLU A 234 0.07 -20.85 1.43
CA GLU A 234 1.16 -20.32 0.61
C GLU A 234 2.24 -19.67 1.49
N LEU A 235 1.83 -18.90 2.51
CA LEU A 235 2.77 -18.30 3.46
C LEU A 235 3.54 -19.35 4.28
N GLU A 236 2.89 -20.44 4.72
CA GLU A 236 3.54 -21.57 5.39
C GLU A 236 4.58 -22.25 4.48
N THR A 237 4.28 -22.39 3.19
CA THR A 237 5.23 -22.92 2.19
C THR A 237 6.47 -22.03 2.08
N HIS A 238 6.28 -20.70 2.06
CA HIS A 238 7.41 -19.77 2.05
C HIS A 238 8.16 -19.71 3.38
N ALA A 239 7.49 -19.92 4.52
CA ALA A 239 8.11 -20.02 5.83
C ALA A 239 9.05 -21.24 5.90
N THR A 240 8.56 -22.40 5.44
CA THR A 240 9.35 -23.63 5.33
C THR A 240 10.58 -23.45 4.45
N ARG A 241 10.42 -22.83 3.26
CA ARG A 241 11.54 -22.53 2.36
C ARG A 241 12.58 -21.60 3.00
N LEU A 242 12.14 -20.66 3.84
CA LEU A 242 13.03 -19.73 4.56
C LEU A 242 13.60 -20.32 5.85
N GLN A 243 13.24 -21.56 6.21
CA GLN A 243 13.60 -22.18 7.50
C GLN A 243 13.17 -21.30 8.69
N LEU A 244 11.95 -20.76 8.60
CA LEU A 244 11.31 -19.98 9.65
C LEU A 244 9.95 -20.58 9.98
N ASP A 245 9.53 -20.44 11.24
CA ASP A 245 8.18 -20.80 11.66
C ASP A 245 7.25 -19.60 11.51
N PHE A 246 6.07 -19.83 10.94
CA PHE A 246 5.01 -18.83 10.93
C PHE A 246 4.03 -19.10 12.07
N ASP A 247 4.43 -18.74 13.29
CA ASP A 247 3.66 -19.00 14.52
C ASP A 247 3.47 -17.72 15.37
N PRO A 248 2.56 -16.83 14.97
CA PRO A 248 2.26 -15.62 15.74
C PRO A 248 1.55 -15.99 17.05
N THR A 249 1.99 -15.41 18.17
CA THR A 249 1.32 -15.59 19.47
C THR A 249 -0.03 -14.86 19.56
N ALA A 250 -0.19 -13.74 18.83
CA ALA A 250 -1.44 -13.00 18.78
C ALA A 250 -1.71 -12.43 17.39
N ILE A 251 -2.97 -12.46 16.99
CA ILE A 251 -3.47 -11.95 15.72
C ILE A 251 -4.55 -10.92 16.00
N LEU A 252 -4.39 -9.72 15.44
CA LEU A 252 -5.41 -8.68 15.46
C LEU A 252 -6.03 -8.55 14.07
N SER A 253 -7.36 -8.64 13.96
CA SER A 253 -8.02 -8.41 12.67
C SER A 253 -9.40 -7.78 12.82
N ASP A 254 -10.01 -7.48 11.68
CA ASP A 254 -11.40 -7.06 11.61
C ASP A 254 -12.36 -8.20 11.92
N PHE A 255 -13.61 -7.85 12.23
CA PHE A 255 -14.69 -8.79 12.53
C PHE A 255 -15.22 -9.45 11.26
N GLU A 256 -14.46 -10.40 10.71
CA GLU A 256 -14.89 -11.21 9.58
C GLU A 256 -14.94 -12.70 9.94
N LYS A 257 -16.15 -13.28 9.94
CA LYS A 257 -16.40 -14.68 10.37
C LYS A 257 -15.56 -15.69 9.59
N ALA A 258 -15.41 -15.48 8.28
CA ALA A 258 -14.63 -16.35 7.40
C ALA A 258 -13.14 -16.34 7.77
N LEU A 259 -12.58 -15.14 8.02
CA LEU A 259 -11.22 -14.98 8.51
C LEU A 259 -11.02 -15.63 9.88
N PHE A 260 -11.96 -15.42 10.82
CA PHE A 260 -11.88 -16.00 12.16
C PHE A 260 -11.81 -17.53 12.12
N LYS A 261 -12.64 -18.14 11.29
CA LYS A 261 -12.61 -19.59 11.09
C LYS A 261 -11.26 -20.03 10.51
N ALA A 262 -10.75 -19.31 9.50
CA ALA A 262 -9.48 -19.65 8.87
C ALA A 262 -8.30 -19.51 9.86
N VAL A 263 -8.27 -18.44 10.65
CA VAL A 263 -7.24 -18.19 11.67
C VAL A 263 -7.26 -19.25 12.75
N ARG A 264 -8.44 -19.62 13.29
CA ARG A 264 -8.55 -20.69 14.30
C ARG A 264 -8.06 -22.05 13.80
N GLU A 265 -8.33 -22.36 12.53
CA GLU A 265 -7.87 -23.62 11.93
C GLU A 265 -6.37 -23.61 11.61
N LYS A 266 -5.79 -22.44 11.32
CA LYS A 266 -4.39 -22.29 10.88
C LYS A 266 -3.41 -21.98 12.00
N PHE A 267 -3.85 -21.22 12.99
CA PHE A 267 -3.07 -20.77 14.13
C PHE A 267 -3.83 -21.07 15.43
N PRO A 268 -4.05 -22.36 15.76
CA PRO A 268 -4.89 -22.75 16.90
C PRO A 268 -4.31 -22.30 18.26
N GLN A 269 -3.00 -22.07 18.33
CA GLN A 269 -2.32 -21.58 19.54
C GLN A 269 -2.28 -20.05 19.63
N ALA A 270 -2.56 -19.35 18.53
CA ALA A 270 -2.56 -17.89 18.51
C ALA A 270 -3.82 -17.36 19.18
N THR A 271 -3.65 -16.34 20.03
CA THR A 271 -4.81 -15.61 20.56
C THR A 271 -5.32 -14.66 19.48
N HIS A 272 -6.56 -14.89 19.02
CA HIS A 272 -7.20 -14.03 18.04
C HIS A 272 -8.03 -12.95 18.73
N HIS A 273 -7.61 -11.70 18.54
CA HIS A 273 -8.36 -10.53 18.96
C HIS A 273 -8.96 -9.82 17.75
N ALA A 274 -10.17 -9.34 17.95
CA ALA A 274 -10.83 -8.46 17.02
C ALA A 274 -10.50 -7.01 17.37
N CYS A 275 -10.36 -6.16 16.35
CA CYS A 275 -9.98 -4.77 16.52
C CYS A 275 -10.99 -3.99 17.39
N TYR A 276 -10.49 -3.33 18.44
CA TYR A 276 -11.30 -2.52 19.36
C TYR A 276 -12.09 -1.40 18.66
N PHE A 277 -11.48 -0.78 17.66
CA PHE A 277 -12.14 0.25 16.85
C PHE A 277 -13.36 -0.33 16.11
N HIS A 278 -13.21 -1.50 15.49
CA HIS A 278 -14.30 -2.17 14.79
C HIS A 278 -15.38 -2.70 15.74
N PHE A 279 -15.00 -3.12 16.96
CA PHE A 279 -15.94 -3.45 18.03
C PHE A 279 -16.81 -2.23 18.39
N CYS A 280 -16.18 -1.09 18.72
CA CYS A 280 -16.90 0.15 19.04
C CYS A 280 -17.79 0.60 17.89
N GLN A 281 -17.29 0.52 16.66
CA GLN A 281 -18.06 0.88 15.46
C GLN A 281 -19.28 -0.05 15.28
N ALA A 282 -19.14 -1.35 15.54
CA ALA A 282 -20.25 -2.30 15.47
C ALA A 282 -21.33 -1.99 16.51
N VAL A 283 -20.94 -1.70 17.76
CA VAL A 283 -21.87 -1.26 18.81
C VAL A 283 -22.57 0.04 18.40
N TYR A 284 -21.83 1.03 17.89
CA TYR A 284 -22.41 2.30 17.44
C TYR A 284 -23.36 2.15 16.25
N ARG A 285 -23.05 1.28 15.28
CA ARG A 285 -24.00 0.94 14.21
C ARG A 285 -25.29 0.35 14.75
N LYS A 286 -25.24 -0.49 15.78
CA LYS A 286 -26.46 -0.99 16.41
C LYS A 286 -27.26 0.13 17.06
N ILE A 287 -26.61 1.06 17.76
CA ILE A 287 -27.25 2.28 18.32
C ILE A 287 -27.97 3.05 17.21
N GLN A 288 -27.32 3.26 16.06
CA GLN A 288 -27.93 3.93 14.90
C GLN A 288 -29.14 3.15 14.35
N ASN A 289 -29.02 1.84 14.18
CA ASN A 289 -30.09 0.99 13.65
C ASN A 289 -31.32 0.93 14.57
N LEU A 290 -31.13 1.13 15.87
CA LEU A 290 -32.22 1.22 16.86
C LEU A 290 -32.84 2.62 16.93
N GLY A 291 -32.39 3.58 16.09
CA GLY A 291 -32.89 4.96 16.12
C GLY A 291 -32.35 5.80 17.29
N LEU A 292 -31.35 5.31 18.03
CA LEU A 292 -30.86 5.94 19.26
C LEU A 292 -29.76 7.00 19.00
N ALA A 293 -29.47 7.32 17.75
CA ALA A 293 -28.34 8.19 17.38
C ALA A 293 -28.48 9.64 17.88
N THR A 294 -29.71 10.17 17.92
CA THR A 294 -30.02 11.50 18.49
C THR A 294 -29.89 11.47 20.01
N HIS A 295 -30.51 10.48 20.66
CA HIS A 295 -30.38 10.28 22.11
C HIS A 295 -28.93 10.12 22.57
N TYR A 296 -28.12 9.32 21.86
CA TYR A 296 -26.69 9.20 22.15
C TYR A 296 -25.93 10.54 22.02
N ARG A 297 -26.39 11.45 21.16
CA ARG A 297 -25.76 12.77 20.98
C ARG A 297 -26.17 13.73 22.10
N ASP A 298 -27.45 13.76 22.41
CA ASP A 298 -28.07 14.85 23.16
C ASP A 298 -28.26 14.52 24.65
N ASP A 299 -28.36 13.23 25.01
CA ASP A 299 -28.52 12.76 26.40
C ASP A 299 -27.21 12.17 26.94
N GLU A 300 -26.72 12.75 28.04
CA GLU A 300 -25.45 12.35 28.66
C GLU A 300 -25.50 10.96 29.27
N HIS A 301 -26.58 10.59 29.96
CA HIS A 301 -26.70 9.29 30.62
C HIS A 301 -26.76 8.16 29.59
N ILE A 302 -27.52 8.35 28.51
CA ILE A 302 -27.59 7.39 27.39
C ILE A 302 -26.23 7.24 26.73
N ARG A 303 -25.56 8.37 26.46
CA ARG A 303 -24.24 8.39 25.82
C ARG A 303 -23.20 7.67 26.65
N ASP A 304 -23.17 7.91 27.95
CA ASP A 304 -22.20 7.32 28.86
C ASP A 304 -22.47 5.84 29.10
N THR A 305 -23.73 5.42 29.27
CA THR A 305 -24.10 4.00 29.31
C THR A 305 -23.60 3.26 28.06
N CYS A 306 -23.82 3.84 26.87
CA CYS A 306 -23.33 3.27 25.61
C CYS A 306 -21.79 3.18 25.56
N ARG A 307 -21.07 4.17 26.10
CA ARG A 307 -19.60 4.17 26.17
C ARG A 307 -19.08 3.18 27.21
N GLN A 308 -19.79 2.96 28.32
CA GLN A 308 -19.47 1.93 29.30
C GLN A 308 -19.58 0.54 28.68
N LEU A 309 -20.64 0.26 27.90
CA LEU A 309 -20.73 -0.99 27.11
C LEU A 309 -19.52 -1.19 26.19
N MET A 310 -19.05 -0.12 25.52
CA MET A 310 -17.83 -0.17 24.70
C MET A 310 -16.55 -0.28 25.55
N SER A 311 -16.58 0.08 26.82
CA SER A 311 -15.43 0.03 27.74
C SER A 311 -15.20 -1.38 28.29
N LEU A 312 -16.21 -2.25 28.27
CA LEU A 312 -16.11 -3.65 28.71
C LEU A 312 -14.94 -4.40 28.05
N ALA A 313 -14.58 -4.05 26.81
CA ALA A 313 -13.46 -4.67 26.10
C ALA A 313 -12.09 -4.33 26.71
N LEU A 314 -12.01 -3.32 27.58
CA LEU A 314 -10.79 -2.82 28.21
C LEU A 314 -10.66 -3.30 29.67
N LEU A 315 -11.66 -4.00 30.20
CA LEU A 315 -11.64 -4.56 31.55
C LEU A 315 -10.93 -5.93 31.57
N PRO A 316 -10.33 -6.33 32.70
CA PRO A 316 -9.91 -7.72 32.88
C PRO A 316 -11.09 -8.67 32.62
N CYS A 317 -10.88 -9.74 31.85
CA CYS A 317 -11.96 -10.64 31.43
C CYS A 317 -12.85 -11.14 32.57
N ARG A 318 -12.28 -11.35 33.76
CA ARG A 318 -13.00 -11.80 34.97
C ARG A 318 -14.02 -10.78 35.50
N GLU A 319 -13.80 -9.50 35.23
CA GLU A 319 -14.65 -8.40 35.72
C GLU A 319 -15.77 -8.05 34.72
N VAL A 320 -15.67 -8.54 33.48
CA VAL A 320 -16.55 -8.11 32.38
C VAL A 320 -18.03 -8.41 32.65
N GLU A 321 -18.34 -9.61 33.17
CA GLU A 321 -19.73 -10.01 33.46
C GLU A 321 -20.32 -9.16 34.59
N PHE A 322 -19.57 -9.00 35.68
CA PHE A 322 -19.99 -8.18 36.83
C PHE A 322 -20.21 -6.72 36.42
N ALA A 323 -19.25 -6.13 35.71
CA ALA A 323 -19.34 -4.77 35.18
C ALA A 323 -20.53 -4.59 34.24
N PHE A 324 -20.86 -5.60 33.44
CA PHE A 324 -22.01 -5.55 32.56
C PHE A 324 -23.32 -5.53 33.33
N GLU A 325 -23.51 -6.39 34.33
CA GLU A 325 -24.73 -6.37 35.16
C GLU A 325 -24.88 -5.05 35.94
N GLU A 326 -23.77 -4.46 36.40
CA GLU A 326 -23.76 -3.11 36.98
C GLU A 326 -24.29 -2.06 35.99
N ILE A 327 -23.86 -2.10 34.73
CA ILE A 327 -24.37 -1.22 33.67
C ILE A 327 -25.88 -1.46 33.46
N VAL A 328 -26.31 -2.72 33.41
CA VAL A 328 -27.74 -3.07 33.20
C VAL A 328 -28.62 -2.53 34.33
N SER A 329 -28.18 -2.61 35.58
CA SER A 329 -28.95 -2.14 36.74
C SER A 329 -29.24 -0.63 36.72
N LYS A 330 -28.36 0.16 36.08
CA LYS A 330 -28.42 1.63 36.01
C LYS A 330 -28.90 2.14 34.64
N ALA A 331 -29.16 1.24 33.70
CA ALA A 331 -29.46 1.60 32.32
C ALA A 331 -30.85 2.23 32.16
N PRO A 332 -30.98 3.30 31.35
CA PRO A 332 -32.27 3.82 30.95
C PRO A 332 -33.13 2.74 30.27
N PRO A 333 -34.47 2.71 30.50
CA PRO A 333 -35.38 1.78 29.82
C PRO A 333 -35.27 1.82 28.29
N LEU A 334 -34.93 2.98 27.73
CA LEU A 334 -34.73 3.18 26.29
C LEU A 334 -33.55 2.35 25.72
N LEU A 335 -32.59 1.93 26.56
CA LEU A 335 -31.43 1.12 26.16
C LEU A 335 -31.62 -0.39 26.32
N LEU A 336 -32.76 -0.87 26.83
CA LEU A 336 -32.97 -2.30 27.08
C LEU A 336 -32.78 -3.16 25.82
N THR A 337 -33.29 -2.72 24.67
CA THR A 337 -33.10 -3.45 23.40
C THR A 337 -31.63 -3.50 22.95
N LEU A 338 -30.84 -2.47 23.27
CA LEU A 338 -29.40 -2.46 23.00
C LEU A 338 -28.67 -3.42 23.95
N ILE A 339 -29.05 -3.46 25.21
CA ILE A 339 -28.50 -4.36 26.24
C ILE A 339 -28.79 -5.81 25.89
N ASP A 340 -30.03 -6.12 25.51
CA ASP A 340 -30.42 -7.47 25.08
C ASP A 340 -29.64 -7.90 23.84
N TYR A 341 -29.48 -7.00 22.88
CA TYR A 341 -28.59 -7.25 21.74
C TYR A 341 -27.16 -7.52 22.21
N PHE A 342 -26.62 -6.72 23.13
CA PHE A 342 -25.25 -6.85 23.58
C PHE A 342 -25.02 -8.20 24.29
N ARG A 343 -25.91 -8.57 25.22
CA ARG A 343 -25.93 -9.86 25.91
C ARG A 343 -26.00 -11.02 24.91
N ASN A 344 -26.93 -10.96 23.97
CA ASN A 344 -27.13 -12.08 23.03
C ASN A 344 -26.02 -12.21 21.99
N PHE A 345 -25.49 -11.10 21.47
CA PHE A 345 -24.50 -11.15 20.41
C PHE A 345 -23.07 -11.25 20.96
N TRP A 346 -22.68 -10.35 21.87
CA TRP A 346 -21.29 -10.25 22.33
C TRP A 346 -20.90 -11.27 23.40
N PHE A 347 -21.83 -11.69 24.27
CA PHE A 347 -21.55 -12.71 25.29
C PHE A 347 -21.89 -14.12 24.82
N ARG A 348 -23.01 -14.33 24.12
CA ARG A 348 -23.48 -15.68 23.75
C ARG A 348 -22.96 -16.16 22.39
N GLN A 349 -23.02 -15.31 21.36
CA GLN A 349 -22.60 -15.71 20.00
C GLN A 349 -21.10 -15.50 19.76
N MET A 350 -20.54 -14.44 20.35
CA MET A 350 -19.11 -14.14 20.34
C MET A 350 -18.50 -14.51 21.69
N SER A 351 -17.20 -14.82 21.72
CA SER A 351 -16.48 -15.07 22.98
C SER A 351 -15.89 -13.78 23.53
N VAL A 352 -16.00 -13.54 24.85
CA VAL A 352 -15.41 -12.35 25.51
C VAL A 352 -13.94 -12.17 25.14
N GLY A 353 -13.14 -13.25 25.17
CA GLY A 353 -11.72 -13.20 24.81
C GLY A 353 -11.42 -12.73 23.37
N LEU A 354 -12.39 -12.79 22.45
CA LEU A 354 -12.22 -12.35 21.07
C LEU A 354 -12.30 -10.82 20.95
N TRP A 355 -13.25 -10.18 21.62
CA TRP A 355 -13.44 -8.73 21.52
C TRP A 355 -12.82 -7.96 22.70
N ASN A 356 -12.41 -8.67 23.75
CA ASN A 356 -11.62 -8.12 24.84
C ASN A 356 -10.18 -7.88 24.38
N VAL A 357 -9.68 -6.68 24.68
CA VAL A 357 -8.36 -6.18 24.31
C VAL A 357 -7.60 -5.65 25.54
N HIS A 358 -8.01 -6.06 26.74
CA HIS A 358 -7.34 -5.70 27.98
C HIS A 358 -5.89 -6.20 27.97
N ASN A 359 -4.97 -5.37 28.47
CA ASN A 359 -3.53 -5.64 28.48
C ASN A 359 -2.86 -5.96 27.13
N LEU A 360 -3.52 -5.71 26.00
CA LEU A 360 -2.86 -5.78 24.70
C LEU A 360 -2.09 -4.49 24.42
N ASP A 361 -0.85 -4.63 23.95
CA ASP A 361 -0.01 -3.51 23.49
C ASP A 361 -0.60 -2.83 22.24
N ILE A 362 -1.34 -3.59 21.44
CA ILE A 362 -1.97 -3.15 20.19
C ILE A 362 -3.44 -3.55 20.23
N ARG A 363 -4.30 -2.55 20.39
CA ARG A 363 -5.76 -2.73 20.55
C ARG A 363 -6.56 -2.28 19.33
N THR A 364 -5.99 -1.36 18.56
CA THR A 364 -6.65 -0.69 17.43
C THR A 364 -5.86 -0.87 16.15
N ASN A 365 -6.55 -0.92 15.03
CA ASN A 365 -5.98 -0.96 13.69
C ASN A 365 -5.54 0.43 13.16
N ASN A 366 -5.40 1.44 14.03
CA ASN A 366 -5.00 2.79 13.64
C ASN A 366 -3.72 2.83 12.80
N ASN A 367 -2.78 1.91 13.07
CA ASN A 367 -1.54 1.83 12.34
C ASN A 367 -1.70 1.29 10.91
N ALA A 368 -2.51 0.24 10.66
CA ALA A 368 -2.77 -0.17 9.27
C ALA A 368 -3.67 0.85 8.58
N GLU A 369 -4.67 1.42 9.25
CA GLU A 369 -5.48 2.50 8.66
C GLU A 369 -4.61 3.68 8.21
N GLY A 370 -3.64 4.07 9.03
CA GLY A 370 -2.65 5.10 8.68
C GLY A 370 -1.86 4.72 7.43
N TRP A 371 -1.46 3.44 7.32
CA TRP A 371 -0.83 2.91 6.12
C TRP A 371 -1.78 2.91 4.92
N HIS A 372 -3.01 2.39 5.04
CA HIS A 372 -4.02 2.34 3.99
C HIS A 372 -4.35 3.73 3.47
N ASN A 373 -4.48 4.73 4.34
CA ASN A 373 -4.71 6.11 3.94
C ASN A 373 -3.53 6.67 3.13
N ARG A 374 -2.29 6.40 3.53
CA ARG A 374 -1.10 6.78 2.76
C ARG A 374 -1.06 6.08 1.41
N PHE A 375 -1.33 4.77 1.42
CA PHE A 375 -1.30 3.93 0.23
C PHE A 375 -2.36 4.35 -0.79
N ASN A 376 -3.59 4.59 -0.34
CA ASN A 376 -4.68 5.10 -1.18
C ASN A 376 -4.33 6.46 -1.78
N ARG A 377 -3.73 7.38 -1.01
CA ARG A 377 -3.25 8.67 -1.53
C ARG A 377 -2.13 8.49 -2.56
N ARG A 378 -1.24 7.52 -2.37
CA ARG A 378 -0.15 7.22 -3.32
C ARG A 378 -0.69 6.64 -4.63
N ILE A 379 -1.64 5.71 -4.55
CA ILE A 379 -2.34 5.19 -5.73
C ILE A 379 -3.07 6.32 -6.46
N ASN A 380 -3.67 7.24 -5.70
CA ASN A 380 -4.42 8.40 -6.18
C ASN A 380 -5.50 8.06 -7.21
N LYS A 381 -6.16 6.92 -7.02
CA LYS A 381 -7.18 6.41 -7.93
C LYS A 381 -8.05 5.36 -7.23
N THR A 382 -9.35 5.50 -7.34
CA THR A 382 -10.31 4.46 -6.94
C THR A 382 -10.27 3.33 -7.97
N ARG A 383 -10.18 2.08 -7.52
CA ARG A 383 -10.08 0.89 -8.38
C ARG A 383 -9.03 1.03 -9.49
N PRO A 384 -7.74 1.17 -9.14
CA PRO A 384 -6.67 1.28 -10.13
C PRO A 384 -6.58 0.01 -11.00
N ASN A 385 -6.06 0.14 -12.22
CA ASN A 385 -5.70 -1.07 -12.97
C ASN A 385 -4.59 -1.84 -12.25
N VAL A 386 -4.52 -3.15 -12.50
CA VAL A 386 -3.59 -4.04 -11.79
C VAL A 386 -2.11 -3.66 -11.98
N TRP A 387 -1.73 -3.16 -13.16
CA TRP A 387 -0.35 -2.75 -13.44
C TRP A 387 0.07 -1.53 -12.61
N HIS A 388 -0.81 -0.52 -12.51
CA HIS A 388 -0.61 0.65 -11.65
C HIS A 388 -0.55 0.25 -10.17
N PHE A 389 -1.43 -0.67 -9.76
CA PHE A 389 -1.45 -1.21 -8.41
C PHE A 389 -0.11 -1.89 -8.06
N ILE A 390 0.31 -2.90 -8.82
CA ILE A 390 1.56 -3.65 -8.57
C ILE A 390 2.75 -2.71 -8.56
N SER A 391 2.79 -1.75 -9.48
CA SER A 391 3.91 -0.80 -9.50
C SER A 391 3.95 0.12 -8.29
N THR A 392 2.78 0.45 -7.73
CA THR A 392 2.70 1.19 -6.46
C THR A 392 3.16 0.32 -5.30
N LEU A 393 2.86 -0.99 -5.30
CA LEU A 393 3.38 -1.94 -4.31
C LEU A 393 4.90 -2.00 -4.32
N LYS A 394 5.54 -1.99 -5.50
CA LYS A 394 7.00 -1.94 -5.61
C LYS A 394 7.61 -0.71 -4.93
N GLN A 395 6.94 0.44 -5.00
CA GLN A 395 7.39 1.65 -4.29
C GLN A 395 7.16 1.55 -2.78
N GLU A 396 6.12 0.84 -2.35
CA GLU A 396 5.91 0.54 -0.93
C GLU A 396 6.98 -0.43 -0.40
N GLU A 397 7.45 -1.38 -1.19
CA GLU A 397 8.58 -2.26 -0.85
C GLU A 397 9.87 -1.45 -0.60
N VAL A 398 10.19 -0.49 -1.47
CA VAL A 398 11.35 0.40 -1.28
C VAL A 398 11.21 1.18 0.02
N TYR A 399 10.02 1.72 0.29
CA TYR A 399 9.74 2.46 1.51
C TYR A 399 9.84 1.56 2.75
N PHE A 400 9.37 0.32 2.69
CA PHE A 400 9.52 -0.66 3.76
C PHE A 400 10.99 -0.85 4.12
N ARG A 401 11.87 -1.11 3.15
CA ARG A 401 13.31 -1.29 3.38
C ARG A 401 13.97 -0.07 4.00
N GLN A 402 13.65 1.13 3.51
CA GLN A 402 14.15 2.37 4.10
C GLN A 402 13.78 2.46 5.59
N GLN A 403 12.54 2.09 5.95
CA GLN A 403 12.15 2.11 7.35
C GLN A 403 12.86 1.02 8.18
N ILE A 404 13.08 -0.19 7.64
CA ILE A 404 13.88 -1.22 8.31
C ILE A 404 15.31 -0.73 8.57
N LEU A 405 15.96 -0.10 7.59
CA LEU A 405 17.31 0.46 7.72
C LEU A 405 17.36 1.60 8.76
N HIS A 406 16.37 2.48 8.77
CA HIS A 406 16.26 3.52 9.80
C HIS A 406 16.11 2.92 11.21
N MET A 407 15.35 1.83 11.36
CA MET A 407 15.25 1.13 12.65
C MET A 407 16.59 0.49 13.06
N LYS A 408 17.28 -0.17 12.13
CA LYS A 408 18.60 -0.78 12.40
C LYS A 408 19.66 0.26 12.79
N SER A 409 19.52 1.50 12.32
CA SER A 409 20.42 2.62 12.64
C SER A 409 19.99 3.44 13.86
N GLY A 410 18.96 3.02 14.61
CA GLY A 410 18.48 3.72 15.82
C GLY A 410 17.73 5.03 15.55
N LYS A 411 17.53 5.42 14.29
CA LYS A 411 16.82 6.64 13.89
C LYS A 411 15.30 6.43 13.87
N ASN A 412 14.73 6.16 15.05
CA ASN A 412 13.30 5.95 15.20
C ASN A 412 12.56 7.29 15.39
N LYS A 413 11.61 7.60 14.51
CA LYS A 413 10.61 8.65 14.78
C LYS A 413 9.72 8.21 15.96
N THR A 414 9.68 9.03 17.01
CA THR A 414 8.82 8.83 18.19
C THR A 414 7.34 8.92 17.83
N ARG A 415 6.49 8.21 18.60
CA ARG A 415 5.03 8.40 18.57
C ARG A 415 4.69 9.86 18.89
N SER A 416 3.52 10.33 18.46
CA SER A 416 3.06 11.67 18.85
C SER A 416 2.89 11.74 20.36
N LYS A 417 3.19 12.91 20.95
CA LYS A 417 3.06 13.13 22.41
C LYS A 417 1.64 12.83 22.91
N GLU A 418 0.63 13.15 22.10
CA GLU A 418 -0.78 12.90 22.42
C GLU A 418 -1.14 11.42 22.55
N VAL A 419 -0.64 10.57 21.65
CA VAL A 419 -0.91 9.13 21.67
C VAL A 419 -0.22 8.48 22.87
N CYS A 420 1.03 8.88 23.18
CA CYS A 420 1.71 8.42 24.38
C CYS A 420 0.95 8.83 25.65
N ALA A 421 0.61 10.11 25.79
CA ALA A 421 -0.11 10.60 26.97
C ALA A 421 -1.47 9.92 27.17
N MET A 422 -2.17 9.56 26.09
CA MET A 422 -3.42 8.81 26.19
C MET A 422 -3.21 7.38 26.66
N GLN A 423 -2.18 6.70 26.16
CA GLN A 423 -1.82 5.34 26.62
C GLN A 423 -1.36 5.36 28.08
N ASP A 424 -0.56 6.35 28.48
CA ASP A 424 -0.07 6.50 29.84
C ASP A 424 -1.22 6.70 30.83
N ARG A 425 -2.22 7.52 30.46
CA ARG A 425 -3.44 7.70 31.26
C ARG A 425 -4.23 6.40 31.42
N LEU A 426 -4.36 5.63 30.35
CA LEU A 426 -5.09 4.37 30.40
C LEU A 426 -4.34 3.34 31.25
N ASN A 427 -3.01 3.28 31.15
CA ASN A 427 -2.18 2.41 31.99
C ASN A 427 -2.26 2.82 33.47
N ALA A 428 -2.20 4.12 33.76
CA ALA A 428 -2.36 4.63 35.12
C ALA A 428 -3.73 4.28 35.70
N LEU A 429 -4.80 4.39 34.90
CA LEU A 429 -6.14 4.03 35.32
C LEU A 429 -6.26 2.51 35.57
N SER A 430 -5.70 1.66 34.70
CA SER A 430 -5.67 0.20 34.90
C SER A 430 -4.91 -0.16 36.18
N ASN A 431 -3.75 0.45 36.43
CA ASN A 431 -2.95 0.19 37.63
C ASN A 431 -3.72 0.52 38.92
N ARG A 432 -4.45 1.64 38.94
CA ARG A 432 -5.29 2.00 40.09
C ARG A 432 -6.39 0.97 40.35
N PHE A 433 -7.01 0.46 39.28
CA PHE A 433 -8.01 -0.59 39.37
C PHE A 433 -7.41 -1.93 39.84
N ASP A 434 -6.27 -2.32 39.28
CA ASP A 434 -5.55 -3.55 39.64
C ASP A 434 -5.07 -3.52 41.11
N ASN A 435 -4.70 -2.32 41.61
CA ASN A 435 -4.35 -2.07 43.01
C ASN A 435 -5.55 -1.91 43.94
N GLN A 436 -6.79 -2.05 43.44
CA GLN A 436 -8.04 -1.86 44.20
C GLN A 436 -8.19 -0.45 44.80
N GLU A 437 -7.54 0.56 44.21
CA GLU A 437 -7.68 1.97 44.61
C GLU A 437 -8.96 2.63 44.07
N ILE A 438 -9.53 2.03 43.03
CA ILE A 438 -10.81 2.44 42.43
C ILE A 438 -11.69 1.22 42.21
N ASP A 439 -13.00 1.39 42.31
CA ASP A 439 -13.95 0.33 42.03
C ASP A 439 -14.25 0.17 40.52
N VAL A 440 -15.07 -0.82 40.16
CA VAL A 440 -15.42 -1.10 38.76
C VAL A 440 -16.19 0.06 38.11
N GLN A 441 -16.98 0.81 38.88
CA GLN A 441 -17.81 1.89 38.38
C GLN A 441 -16.95 3.11 38.07
N GLU A 442 -16.06 3.48 38.98
CA GLU A 442 -15.04 4.51 38.77
C GLU A 442 -14.13 4.16 37.58
N TYR A 443 -13.76 2.88 37.45
CA TYR A 443 -12.95 2.42 36.32
C TYR A 443 -13.69 2.53 34.98
N LEU A 444 -14.93 2.05 34.91
CA LEU A 444 -15.80 2.18 33.73
C LEU A 444 -16.00 3.64 33.33
N GLN A 445 -16.19 4.53 34.30
CA GLN A 445 -16.35 5.96 34.04
C GLN A 445 -15.05 6.58 33.50
N GLY A 446 -13.89 6.21 34.04
CA GLY A 446 -12.60 6.62 33.48
C GLY A 446 -12.37 6.13 32.05
N LEU A 447 -12.77 4.89 31.75
CA LEU A 447 -12.65 4.29 30.41
C LEU A 447 -13.62 4.90 29.39
N SER A 448 -14.81 5.33 29.80
CA SER A 448 -15.80 5.94 28.90
C SER A 448 -15.25 7.20 28.21
N PHE A 449 -14.42 7.98 28.92
CA PHE A 449 -13.68 9.13 28.36
C PHE A 449 -12.66 8.71 27.29
N PHE A 450 -12.03 7.54 27.43
CA PHE A 450 -11.13 6.98 26.42
C PHE A 450 -11.90 6.58 25.16
N VAL A 451 -13.08 5.97 25.31
CA VAL A 451 -13.96 5.62 24.18
C VAL A 451 -14.32 6.86 23.36
N ALA A 452 -14.70 7.95 24.05
CA ALA A 452 -15.08 9.22 23.41
C ALA A 452 -14.01 9.79 22.47
N LYS A 453 -12.72 9.57 22.77
CA LYS A 453 -11.61 10.04 21.94
C LYS A 453 -11.28 9.10 20.77
N ASN A 454 -11.49 7.79 20.92
CA ASN A 454 -11.16 6.79 19.91
C ASN A 454 -12.28 6.54 18.90
N VAL A 455 -13.53 6.90 19.20
CA VAL A 455 -14.69 6.75 18.29
C VAL A 455 -14.94 8.03 17.45
N LYS A 456 -13.95 8.91 17.28
CA LYS A 456 -14.12 10.10 16.42
C LYS A 456 -14.29 9.70 14.94
N ASN A 457 -15.51 9.90 14.44
CA ASN A 457 -16.01 9.77 13.07
C ASN A 457 -14.93 9.57 11.99
N LYS A 458 -14.73 8.32 11.59
CA LYS A 458 -14.24 7.97 10.25
C LYS A 458 -15.35 7.20 9.55
N ASN A 459 -16.02 7.86 8.60
CA ASN A 459 -16.97 7.26 7.69
C ASN A 459 -16.26 6.22 6.81
N LYS A 460 -16.13 4.98 7.29
CA LYS A 460 -15.94 3.82 6.43
C LYS A 460 -17.01 2.79 6.72
N ILE A 461 -17.98 2.80 5.82
CA ILE A 461 -19.11 1.89 5.70
C ILE A 461 -18.52 0.53 5.33
N LEU A 462 -18.68 -0.47 6.20
CA LEU A 462 -18.59 -1.87 5.80
C LEU A 462 -19.84 -2.59 6.26
N TYR A 463 -20.50 -3.16 5.27
CA TYR A 463 -21.76 -3.88 5.33
C TYR A 463 -21.57 -5.17 6.13
N PHE A 464 -22.26 -5.27 7.27
CA PHE A 464 -22.67 -6.57 7.79
C PHE A 464 -23.96 -6.94 7.04
N HIS A 465 -23.86 -7.82 6.05
CA HIS A 465 -25.03 -8.57 5.62
C HIS A 465 -25.09 -9.80 6.51
N GLY A 466 -26.07 -9.80 7.40
CA GLY A 466 -26.52 -11.01 8.08
C GLY A 466 -27.19 -11.93 7.07
N GLY A 467 -26.85 -13.20 7.19
CA GLY A 467 -27.28 -14.35 6.40
C GLY A 467 -26.43 -15.54 6.80
#